data_AF-A0A934YIR4-F1
#
_entry.id   AF-A0A934YIR4-F1
#
_cell.length_a   1.000
_cell.length_b   1.000
_cell.length_c   1.000
_cell.angle_alpha   90.00
_cell.angle_beta   90.00
_cell.angle_gamma   90.00
#
_symmetry.space_group_name_H-M   'P 1'
#
loop_
_entity.id
_entity.type
_entity.pdbx_description
1 polymer ?
#
loop_
_entity_poly.entity_id
_entity_poly.type
_entity_poly.pdbx_seq_one_letter_code
_entity_poly.pdbx_strand_id
1 'polypeptide(L)'
;MVIFTESRKTQEYLQQLLETKGYAGKLVLMNGENKDPISRATLVAWKARHAENFAAVTSKNPQADMKAAIVEAFREDAEILLATESAAEGINLQFCSVVINYDLPWNPQRIEQRIGRCHRYGQKSDVLVVNFASTTNAADARVLELLDQKFYLFNGVFGASDSVLGLVESGVNLAKRITDILQTFRTPEEINAEFEKLQNEVGEKIAKAKDDARQKVLENFDADVARTLQVTHTDARLRLAEGQRMLLGLAEAELGDLLEVEDVSFRVKSGEFAGGYHLDWKQAEECGLVHFRPSHELAERLVQQVRARPPTSGELQVEYSPQVSALGVLRGRDDVLVGLERFEVTTLGRLEGHVIVALLVSGESLPPEVARKVFELGGRFAADAEPQPVPAALVRAMTSRAMELGADAERRATVHYESQVKQIDRQLDDVRNTIQLEIDELSRAIKEVQRRREKALTLDERLVCDGEQKELQKKRKQRERERFDRQDELDEQRNTLVDALRDKKDDRKVERTPIGWARVRVCG
;
A
#
# COMPACT_ATOMS: atom_id res chain seq x y z
N MET A 1 -13.00 11.84 13.30
CA MET A 1 -12.48 12.39 12.02
C MET A 1 -11.37 13.40 12.32
N VAL A 2 -10.29 13.42 11.54
CA VAL A 2 -9.21 14.40 11.69
C VAL A 2 -9.18 15.36 10.51
N ILE A 3 -9.02 16.66 10.78
CA ILE A 3 -8.89 17.72 9.78
C ILE A 3 -7.53 18.38 9.95
N PHE A 4 -6.72 18.32 8.89
CA PHE A 4 -5.41 18.96 8.80
C PHE A 4 -5.49 20.30 8.09
N THR A 5 -4.78 21.28 8.64
CA THR A 5 -4.58 22.61 8.04
C THR A 5 -3.15 23.10 8.28
N GLU A 6 -2.62 23.92 7.37
CA GLU A 6 -1.29 24.50 7.52
C GLU A 6 -1.26 25.71 8.46
N SER A 7 -2.43 26.35 8.71
CA SER A 7 -2.50 27.63 9.41
C SER A 7 -3.39 27.57 10.65
N ARG A 8 -2.93 28.21 11.73
CA ARG A 8 -3.72 28.41 12.96
C ARG A 8 -4.96 29.28 12.72
N LYS A 9 -4.88 30.24 11.79
CA LYS A 9 -6.04 31.08 11.43
C LYS A 9 -7.16 30.25 10.81
N THR A 10 -6.80 29.30 9.95
CA THR A 10 -7.75 28.36 9.35
C THR A 10 -8.31 27.40 10.39
N GLN A 11 -7.47 26.91 11.32
CA GLN A 11 -7.92 26.10 12.46
C GLN A 11 -8.96 26.84 13.31
N GLU A 12 -8.73 28.11 13.65
CA GLU A 12 -9.67 28.97 14.41
C GLU A 12 -10.98 29.20 13.66
N TYR A 13 -10.91 29.47 12.35
CA TYR A 13 -12.09 29.58 11.50
C TYR A 13 -12.91 28.29 11.47
N LEU A 14 -12.25 27.14 11.27
CA LEU A 14 -12.90 25.83 11.25
C LEU A 14 -13.54 25.49 12.59
N GLN A 15 -12.89 25.84 13.70
CA GLN A 15 -13.44 25.68 15.03
C GLN A 15 -14.75 26.45 15.17
N GLN A 16 -14.76 27.76 14.90
CA GLN A 16 -15.96 28.59 15.02
C GLN A 16 -17.09 28.10 14.11
N LEU A 17 -16.75 27.69 12.88
CA LEU A 17 -17.71 27.17 11.92
C LEU A 17 -18.35 25.88 12.42
N LEU A 18 -17.56 24.93 12.92
CA LEU A 18 -18.05 23.64 13.40
C LEU A 18 -18.85 23.78 14.69
N GLU A 19 -18.43 24.66 15.61
CA GLU A 19 -19.18 24.98 16.82
C GLU A 19 -20.57 25.54 16.47
N THR A 20 -20.64 26.47 15.51
CA THR A 20 -21.90 27.05 15.02
C THR A 20 -22.81 26.01 14.36
N LYS A 21 -22.22 24.95 13.78
CA LYS A 21 -22.94 23.85 13.12
C LYS A 21 -23.32 22.70 14.06
N GLY A 22 -23.16 22.87 15.38
CA GLY A 22 -23.63 21.91 16.38
C GLY A 22 -22.57 20.93 16.90
N TYR A 23 -21.29 21.15 16.59
CA TYR A 23 -20.18 20.36 17.15
C TYR A 23 -19.56 20.98 18.41
N ALA A 24 -20.23 21.96 19.04
CA ALA A 24 -19.75 22.56 20.28
C ALA A 24 -19.53 21.49 21.37
N GLY A 25 -18.34 21.49 21.98
CA GLY A 25 -17.95 20.50 23.00
C GLY A 25 -17.50 19.13 22.46
N LYS A 26 -17.56 18.90 21.14
CA LYS A 26 -17.14 17.65 20.48
C LYS A 26 -15.85 17.80 19.65
N LEU A 27 -15.16 18.93 19.83
CA LEU A 27 -13.96 19.30 19.09
C LEU A 27 -12.75 19.27 20.02
N VAL A 28 -11.63 18.78 19.49
CA VAL A 28 -10.32 18.92 20.12
C VAL A 28 -9.35 19.58 19.15
N LEU A 29 -8.48 20.43 19.69
CA LEU A 29 -7.51 21.21 18.93
C LEU A 29 -6.10 20.69 19.20
N MET A 30 -5.27 20.67 18.17
CA MET A 30 -3.84 20.40 18.29
C MET A 30 -3.05 21.38 17.42
N ASN A 31 -2.22 22.21 18.04
CA ASN A 31 -1.31 23.13 17.37
C ASN A 31 0.03 23.29 18.09
N GLY A 32 1.00 23.95 17.45
CA GLY A 32 2.39 24.00 17.95
C GLY A 32 2.56 24.62 19.34
N GLU A 33 1.56 25.35 19.83
CA GLU A 33 1.60 25.99 21.15
C GLU A 33 0.62 25.40 22.16
N ASN A 34 -0.52 24.84 21.72
CA ASN A 34 -1.60 24.27 22.53
C ASN A 34 -1.99 25.17 23.73
N LYS A 35 -1.99 26.50 23.53
CA LYS A 35 -2.29 27.49 24.57
C LYS A 35 -3.77 27.87 24.65
N ASP A 36 -4.60 27.35 23.76
CA ASP A 36 -6.02 27.67 23.68
C ASP A 36 -6.81 27.11 24.88
N PRO A 37 -7.99 27.69 25.18
CA PRO A 37 -8.81 27.26 26.31
C PRO A 37 -9.22 25.78 26.26
N ILE A 38 -9.47 25.24 25.05
CA ILE A 38 -9.89 23.86 24.85
C ILE A 38 -8.75 22.92 25.24
N SER A 39 -7.55 23.10 24.67
CA SER A 39 -6.36 22.32 25.01
C SER A 39 -6.03 22.33 26.51
N ARG A 40 -6.16 23.50 27.16
CA ARG A 40 -5.97 23.62 28.61
C ARG A 40 -7.01 22.83 29.40
N ALA A 41 -8.28 22.94 29.03
CA ALA A 41 -9.36 22.18 29.67
C ALA A 41 -9.16 20.68 29.50
N THR A 42 -8.77 20.23 28.29
CA THR A 42 -8.45 18.83 27.99
C THR A 42 -7.32 18.31 28.86
N LEU A 43 -6.23 19.07 29.03
CA LEU A 43 -5.12 18.65 29.88
C LEU A 43 -5.53 18.54 31.36
N VAL A 44 -6.37 19.46 31.86
CA VAL A 44 -6.87 19.41 33.24
C VAL A 44 -7.77 18.19 33.43
N ALA A 45 -8.69 17.94 32.50
CA ALA A 45 -9.58 16.78 32.55
C ALA A 45 -8.80 15.45 32.48
N TRP A 46 -7.77 15.38 31.65
CA TRP A 46 -6.89 14.22 31.54
C TRP A 46 -6.10 13.95 32.82
N LYS A 47 -5.56 15.00 33.46
CA LYS A 47 -4.88 14.88 34.76
C LYS A 47 -5.82 14.41 35.86
N ALA A 48 -7.07 14.87 35.86
CA ALA A 48 -8.06 14.44 36.83
C ALA A 48 -8.43 12.96 36.64
N ARG A 49 -8.61 12.50 35.39
CA ARG A 49 -8.87 11.09 35.07
C ARG A 49 -7.74 10.16 35.50
N HIS A 50 -6.51 10.63 35.39
CA HIS A 50 -5.31 9.84 35.72
C HIS A 50 -4.76 10.12 37.11
N ALA A 51 -5.49 10.79 38.01
CA ALA A 51 -4.95 11.23 39.30
C ALA A 51 -4.38 10.07 40.15
N GLU A 52 -4.99 8.89 40.11
CA GLU A 52 -4.55 7.71 40.86
C GLU A 52 -3.38 6.96 40.23
N ASN A 53 -3.18 7.08 38.91
CA ASN A 53 -2.14 6.39 38.15
C ASN A 53 -1.21 7.35 37.37
N PHE A 54 -1.12 8.60 37.81
CA PHE A 54 -0.48 9.68 37.05
C PHE A 54 0.99 9.40 36.76
N ALA A 55 1.67 8.73 37.68
CA ALA A 55 3.08 8.37 37.57
C ALA A 55 3.38 7.39 36.42
N ALA A 56 2.41 6.58 35.99
CA ALA A 56 2.57 5.63 34.89
C ALA A 56 2.27 6.26 33.51
N VAL A 57 1.46 7.31 33.46
CA VAL A 57 0.95 7.90 32.21
C VAL A 57 1.66 9.21 31.85
N THR A 58 2.20 9.94 32.84
CA THR A 58 3.00 11.15 32.57
C THR A 58 4.34 10.81 31.92
N SER A 59 4.64 11.51 30.83
CA SER A 59 5.95 11.52 30.16
C SER A 59 6.97 12.44 30.84
N LYS A 60 6.57 13.13 31.93
CA LYS A 60 7.34 14.19 32.61
C LYS A 60 7.72 15.37 31.69
N ASN A 61 7.15 15.43 30.49
CA ASN A 61 7.31 16.50 29.53
C ASN A 61 5.95 17.15 29.29
N PRO A 62 5.76 18.44 29.65
CA PRO A 62 4.47 19.12 29.50
C PRO A 62 3.90 19.11 28.07
N GLN A 63 4.76 19.13 27.04
CA GLN A 63 4.29 19.10 25.65
C GLN A 63 3.84 17.70 25.22
N ALA A 64 4.52 16.66 25.67
CA ALA A 64 4.13 15.28 25.37
C ALA A 64 2.89 14.87 26.16
N ASP A 65 2.77 15.30 27.43
CA ASP A 65 1.54 15.11 28.23
C ASP A 65 0.35 15.84 27.59
N MET A 66 0.55 17.04 27.05
CA MET A 66 -0.49 17.74 26.30
C MET A 66 -0.92 16.98 25.05
N LYS A 67 0.04 16.46 24.26
CA LYS A 67 -0.28 15.65 23.07
C LYS A 67 -1.03 14.38 23.44
N ALA A 68 -0.61 13.68 24.51
CA ALA A 68 -1.28 12.49 25.01
C ALA A 68 -2.73 12.79 25.44
N ALA A 69 -2.92 13.85 26.22
CA ALA A 69 -4.24 14.30 26.65
C ALA A 69 -5.18 14.60 25.48
N ILE A 70 -4.68 15.29 24.44
CA ILE A 70 -5.49 15.61 23.24
C ILE A 70 -5.83 14.35 22.44
N VAL A 71 -4.87 13.43 22.25
CA VAL A 71 -5.10 12.18 21.50
C VAL A 71 -6.09 11.27 22.20
N GLU A 72 -6.03 11.20 23.54
CA GLU A 72 -6.97 10.41 24.33
C GLU A 72 -8.37 11.04 24.32
N ALA A 73 -8.48 12.36 24.53
CA ALA A 73 -9.76 13.05 24.41
C ALA A 73 -10.35 12.94 23.00
N PHE A 74 -9.51 12.92 21.95
CA PHE A 74 -9.97 12.65 20.60
C PHE A 74 -10.53 11.24 20.43
N ARG A 75 -9.99 10.26 21.15
CA ARG A 75 -10.45 8.88 21.08
C ARG A 75 -11.77 8.65 21.80
N GLU A 76 -11.93 9.27 22.97
CA GLU A 76 -13.02 8.95 23.91
C GLU A 76 -14.13 9.99 23.95
N ASP A 77 -13.80 11.28 23.81
CA ASP A 77 -14.70 12.38 24.15
C ASP A 77 -15.06 13.29 22.97
N ALA A 78 -14.33 13.22 21.85
CA ALA A 78 -14.49 14.14 20.73
C ALA A 78 -14.66 13.42 19.38
N GLU A 79 -15.45 14.02 18.49
CA GLU A 79 -15.72 13.47 17.16
C GLU A 79 -14.75 14.01 16.11
N ILE A 80 -14.21 15.22 16.33
CA ILE A 80 -13.34 15.91 15.36
C ILE A 80 -12.07 16.43 16.03
N LEU A 81 -10.93 16.07 15.46
CA LEU A 81 -9.62 16.66 15.77
C LEU A 81 -9.25 17.67 14.68
N LEU A 82 -9.04 18.93 15.06
CA LEU A 82 -8.45 19.94 14.19
C LEU A 82 -6.96 20.06 14.50
N ALA A 83 -6.10 19.72 13.55
CA ALA A 83 -4.67 19.65 13.78
C ALA A 83 -3.86 20.49 12.78
N THR A 84 -2.90 21.26 13.29
CA THR A 84 -1.87 21.90 12.45
C THR A 84 -0.67 20.99 12.25
N GLU A 85 0.02 21.15 11.11
CA GLU A 85 1.18 20.31 10.72
C GLU A 85 2.25 20.17 11.82
N SER A 86 2.65 21.29 12.43
CA SER A 86 3.71 21.33 13.44
C SER A 86 3.42 20.56 14.73
N ALA A 87 2.16 20.20 14.96
CA ALA A 87 1.72 19.59 16.20
C ALA A 87 1.31 18.13 16.03
N ALA A 88 0.86 17.78 14.82
CA ALA A 88 0.45 16.44 14.47
C ALA A 88 1.61 15.53 14.02
N GLU A 89 2.84 16.03 14.00
CA GLU A 89 3.99 15.17 13.78
C GLU A 89 4.19 14.22 14.97
N GLY A 90 4.37 12.93 14.67
CA GLY A 90 4.66 11.89 15.66
C GLY A 90 3.45 11.32 16.42
N ILE A 91 2.22 11.71 16.12
CA ILE A 91 1.02 11.15 16.78
C ILE A 91 0.53 9.87 16.11
N ASN A 92 -0.12 9.00 16.90
CA ASN A 92 -0.75 7.77 16.41
C ASN A 92 -2.27 7.95 16.36
N LEU A 93 -2.84 7.93 15.16
CA LEU A 93 -4.28 8.12 14.91
C LEU A 93 -4.92 6.89 14.24
N GLN A 94 -4.37 5.68 14.47
CA GLN A 94 -4.88 4.38 13.99
C GLN A 94 -6.34 4.03 14.39
N PHE A 95 -7.03 4.90 15.12
CA PHE A 95 -8.46 4.76 15.42
C PHE A 95 -9.34 5.67 14.55
N CYS A 96 -8.72 6.54 13.74
CA CYS A 96 -9.42 7.48 12.88
C CYS A 96 -9.64 6.89 11.49
N SER A 97 -10.89 6.91 11.03
CA SER A 97 -11.32 6.38 9.73
C SER A 97 -11.48 7.45 8.64
N VAL A 98 -11.42 8.74 8.99
CA VAL A 98 -11.56 9.85 8.03
C VAL A 98 -10.48 10.89 8.25
N VAL A 99 -9.73 11.18 7.19
CA VAL A 99 -8.68 12.20 7.12
C VAL A 99 -9.10 13.26 6.12
N ILE A 100 -9.25 14.50 6.58
CA ILE A 100 -9.51 15.66 5.72
C ILE A 100 -8.26 16.51 5.66
N ASN A 101 -7.73 16.76 4.46
CA ASN A 101 -6.77 17.82 4.21
C ASN A 101 -7.55 19.05 3.76
N TYR A 102 -7.74 20.01 4.67
CA TYR A 102 -8.45 21.24 4.36
C TYR A 102 -7.63 22.15 3.44
N ASP A 103 -6.33 22.23 3.71
CA ASP A 103 -5.34 22.82 2.82
C ASP A 103 -4.42 21.70 2.33
N LEU A 104 -4.29 21.56 1.01
CA LEU A 104 -3.51 20.50 0.39
C LEU A 104 -2.00 20.84 0.47
N PRO A 105 -1.16 20.01 1.11
CA PRO A 105 0.25 20.31 1.20
C PRO A 105 0.93 20.01 -0.14
N TRP A 106 1.75 20.95 -0.61
CA TRP A 106 2.47 20.91 -1.89
C TRP A 106 3.49 19.76 -1.99
N ASN A 107 3.88 19.19 -0.85
CA ASN A 107 4.78 18.04 -0.78
C ASN A 107 3.95 16.74 -0.66
N PRO A 108 3.94 15.87 -1.68
CA PRO A 108 3.23 14.59 -1.65
C PRO A 108 3.63 13.72 -0.44
N GLN A 109 4.90 13.79 -0.02
CA GLN A 109 5.38 13.03 1.12
C GLN A 109 4.69 13.45 2.42
N ARG A 110 4.26 14.72 2.54
CA ARG A 110 3.48 15.19 3.70
C ARG A 110 2.06 14.62 3.68
N ILE A 111 1.45 14.52 2.51
CA ILE A 111 0.15 13.84 2.34
C ILE A 111 0.28 12.39 2.80
N GLU A 112 1.31 11.69 2.30
CA GLU A 112 1.55 10.28 2.64
C GLU A 112 1.84 10.10 4.15
N GLN A 113 2.62 11.00 4.75
CA GLN A 113 2.88 10.99 6.19
C GLN A 113 1.61 11.19 7.02
N ARG A 114 0.67 12.05 6.59
CA ARG A 114 -0.64 12.28 7.23
C ARG A 114 -1.51 11.03 7.11
N ILE A 115 -1.59 10.43 5.92
CA ILE A 115 -2.32 9.17 5.69
C ILE A 115 -1.72 8.06 6.56
N GLY A 116 -0.39 7.92 6.58
CA GLY A 116 0.34 6.95 7.40
C GLY A 116 0.25 7.15 8.92
N ARG A 117 -0.39 8.22 9.42
CA ARG A 117 -0.78 8.33 10.85
C ARG A 117 -2.06 7.57 11.17
N CYS A 118 -2.95 7.47 10.18
CA CYS A 118 -4.25 6.80 10.31
C CYS A 118 -4.20 5.41 9.68
N HIS A 119 -3.54 5.23 8.54
CA HIS A 119 -3.44 3.98 7.81
C HIS A 119 -2.09 3.29 8.09
N ARG A 120 -2.07 2.39 9.08
CA ARG A 120 -0.90 1.56 9.44
C ARG A 120 -1.30 0.08 9.52
N TYR A 121 -0.32 -0.82 9.52
CA TYR A 121 -0.53 -2.26 9.69
C TYR A 121 -1.39 -2.55 10.94
N GLY A 122 -2.55 -3.20 10.75
CA GLY A 122 -3.52 -3.52 11.83
C GLY A 122 -4.79 -2.65 11.88
N GLN A 123 -4.95 -1.65 11.01
CA GLN A 123 -6.19 -0.87 10.86
C GLN A 123 -7.35 -1.79 10.41
N LYS A 124 -8.48 -1.81 11.15
CA LYS A 124 -9.64 -2.67 10.86
C LYS A 124 -10.71 -2.03 9.96
N SER A 125 -10.55 -0.74 9.61
CA SER A 125 -11.51 0.03 8.83
C SER A 125 -10.80 0.81 7.72
N ASP A 126 -11.42 0.88 6.54
CA ASP A 126 -10.90 1.67 5.43
C ASP A 126 -10.78 3.15 5.83
N VAL A 127 -9.66 3.78 5.46
CA VAL A 127 -9.42 5.20 5.73
C VAL A 127 -9.85 6.03 4.53
N LEU A 128 -10.90 6.83 4.70
CA LEU A 128 -11.31 7.81 3.71
C LEU A 128 -10.43 9.06 3.80
N VAL A 129 -9.74 9.39 2.71
CA VAL A 129 -8.94 10.61 2.60
C VAL A 129 -9.67 11.59 1.70
N VAL A 130 -10.04 12.76 2.25
CA VAL A 130 -10.70 13.85 1.53
C VAL A 130 -9.74 15.02 1.42
N ASN A 131 -9.57 15.52 0.20
CA ASN A 131 -8.65 16.59 -0.13
C ASN A 131 -9.47 17.78 -0.63
N PHE A 132 -9.47 18.89 0.11
CA PHE A 132 -10.06 20.13 -0.36
C PHE A 132 -9.04 20.95 -1.16
N ALA A 133 -9.47 21.46 -2.30
CA ALA A 133 -8.71 22.37 -3.14
C ALA A 133 -9.65 23.49 -3.59
N SER A 134 -9.18 24.74 -3.52
CA SER A 134 -9.97 25.90 -3.96
C SER A 134 -9.81 26.09 -5.47
N THR A 135 -10.91 25.95 -6.23
CA THR A 135 -10.90 26.15 -7.69
C THR A 135 -10.80 27.62 -8.10
N THR A 136 -10.96 28.56 -7.17
CA THR A 136 -10.79 30.01 -7.41
C THR A 136 -9.37 30.50 -7.12
N ASN A 137 -8.52 29.67 -6.53
CA ASN A 137 -7.10 29.94 -6.31
C ASN A 137 -6.28 29.25 -7.40
N ALA A 138 -5.69 30.02 -8.31
CA ALA A 138 -4.87 29.50 -9.41
C ALA A 138 -3.67 28.67 -8.90
N ALA A 139 -3.17 28.96 -7.70
CA ALA A 139 -2.12 28.19 -7.05
C ALA A 139 -2.62 26.77 -6.69
N ASP A 140 -3.75 26.65 -5.99
CA ASP A 140 -4.29 25.35 -5.54
C ASP A 140 -4.77 24.47 -6.69
N ALA A 141 -5.36 25.07 -7.73
CA ALA A 141 -5.71 24.36 -8.96
C ALA A 141 -4.47 23.78 -9.65
N ARG A 142 -3.36 24.54 -9.66
CA ARG A 142 -2.08 24.10 -10.24
C ARG A 142 -1.33 23.09 -9.35
N VAL A 143 -1.50 23.14 -8.02
CA VAL A 143 -1.07 22.06 -7.10
C VAL A 143 -1.72 20.76 -7.51
N LEU A 144 -3.04 20.79 -7.70
CA LEU A 144 -3.82 19.60 -7.99
C LEU A 144 -3.36 18.99 -9.32
N GLU A 145 -3.10 19.80 -10.35
CA GLU A 145 -2.53 19.35 -11.62
C GLU A 145 -1.09 18.80 -11.50
N LEU A 146 -0.22 19.47 -10.74
CA LEU A 146 1.17 19.02 -10.52
C LEU A 146 1.25 17.76 -9.68
N LEU A 147 0.37 17.62 -8.69
CA LEU A 147 0.23 16.40 -7.89
C LEU A 147 -0.35 15.29 -8.75
N ASP A 148 -1.38 15.54 -9.56
CA ASP A 148 -1.96 14.54 -10.46
C ASP A 148 -0.92 14.03 -11.48
N GLN A 149 -0.12 14.93 -12.08
CA GLN A 149 1.00 14.58 -12.96
C GLN A 149 2.14 13.84 -12.22
N LYS A 150 2.44 14.21 -10.97
CA LYS A 150 3.43 13.48 -10.15
C LYS A 150 2.89 12.13 -9.65
N PHE A 151 1.62 12.03 -9.26
CA PHE A 151 0.97 10.78 -8.86
C PHE A 151 0.90 9.81 -10.04
N TYR A 152 0.80 10.30 -11.27
CA TYR A 152 0.95 9.48 -12.48
C TYR A 152 2.36 8.86 -12.60
N LEU A 153 3.41 9.59 -12.20
CA LEU A 153 4.78 9.09 -12.08
C LEU A 153 4.96 8.12 -10.89
N PHE A 154 4.24 8.32 -9.78
CA PHE A 154 4.20 7.40 -8.62
C PHE A 154 3.51 6.08 -8.96
N ASN A 155 2.37 6.13 -9.67
CA ASN A 155 1.54 4.97 -9.97
C ASN A 155 2.17 4.00 -10.99
N GLY A 156 2.95 4.50 -11.94
CA GLY A 156 3.66 3.65 -12.91
C GLY A 156 4.93 2.97 -12.37
N VAL A 157 5.43 3.41 -11.20
CA VAL A 157 6.76 3.06 -10.71
C VAL A 157 6.77 2.92 -9.18
N PHE A 158 5.87 2.12 -8.63
CA PHE A 158 5.89 1.73 -7.20
C PHE A 158 7.12 0.86 -6.81
N GLY A 159 8.13 0.73 -7.68
CA GLY A 159 9.41 0.07 -7.41
C GLY A 159 10.66 0.94 -7.57
N ALA A 160 10.56 2.19 -8.06
CA ALA A 160 11.74 3.07 -8.27
C ALA A 160 11.56 4.51 -7.75
N SER A 161 10.60 4.75 -6.86
CA SER A 161 10.37 6.10 -6.31
C SER A 161 11.57 6.66 -5.54
N ASP A 162 12.35 5.84 -4.83
CA ASP A 162 13.44 6.37 -4.00
C ASP A 162 14.65 6.86 -4.81
N SER A 163 14.93 6.29 -5.99
CA SER A 163 16.04 6.74 -6.84
C SER A 163 15.70 8.03 -7.59
N VAL A 164 14.42 8.23 -7.95
CA VAL A 164 13.93 9.47 -8.57
C VAL A 164 13.79 10.59 -7.54
N LEU A 165 13.40 10.27 -6.30
CA LEU A 165 13.39 11.22 -5.18
C LEU A 165 14.81 11.63 -4.76
N GLY A 166 15.77 10.70 -4.75
CA GLY A 166 17.18 10.98 -4.46
C GLY A 166 17.89 11.84 -5.52
N LEU A 167 17.46 11.77 -6.78
CA LEU A 167 17.99 12.63 -7.85
C LEU A 167 17.51 14.09 -7.76
N VAL A 168 16.47 14.36 -6.95
CA VAL A 168 16.06 15.73 -6.59
C VAL A 168 16.57 16.04 -5.19
N GLU A 169 17.90 16.02 -5.04
CA GLU A 169 18.65 16.36 -3.83
C GLU A 169 18.54 17.85 -3.44
N SER A 170 17.44 18.52 -3.78
CA SER A 170 17.15 19.86 -3.28
C SER A 170 15.66 20.22 -3.31
N GLY A 171 14.83 19.44 -2.61
CA GLY A 171 13.48 19.89 -2.22
C GLY A 171 13.49 21.28 -1.55
N VAL A 172 14.62 21.65 -0.90
CA VAL A 172 14.89 22.96 -0.31
C VAL A 172 15.12 24.07 -1.37
N ASN A 173 15.74 23.78 -2.53
CA ASN A 173 15.97 24.81 -3.57
C ASN A 173 14.71 25.09 -4.41
N LEU A 174 13.88 24.07 -4.68
CA LEU A 174 12.65 24.27 -5.45
C LEU A 174 11.62 25.08 -4.66
N ALA A 175 11.43 24.76 -3.37
CA ALA A 175 10.56 25.53 -2.48
C ALA A 175 11.01 26.99 -2.35
N LYS A 176 12.32 27.23 -2.26
CA LYS A 176 12.89 28.58 -2.21
C LYS A 176 12.67 29.35 -3.52
N ARG A 177 12.90 28.73 -4.69
CA ARG A 177 12.64 29.35 -6.01
C ARG A 177 11.17 29.67 -6.25
N ILE A 178 10.26 28.76 -5.86
CA ILE A 178 8.80 28.99 -5.95
C ILE A 178 8.39 30.15 -5.03
N THR A 179 8.93 30.19 -3.82
CA THR A 179 8.70 31.30 -2.88
C THR A 179 9.26 32.62 -3.43
N ASP A 180 10.46 32.61 -4.04
CA ASP A 180 11.09 33.79 -4.63
C ASP A 180 10.27 34.34 -5.80
N ILE A 181 9.71 33.48 -6.68
CA ILE A 181 8.84 33.88 -7.78
C ILE A 181 7.56 34.54 -7.23
N LEU A 182 6.93 33.94 -6.21
CA LEU A 182 5.71 34.47 -5.59
C LEU A 182 5.94 35.75 -4.76
N GLN A 183 7.16 35.99 -4.28
CA GLN A 183 7.52 37.22 -3.55
C GLN A 183 7.93 38.36 -4.48
N THR A 184 8.50 38.04 -5.64
CA THR A 184 9.06 39.02 -6.59
C THR A 184 8.01 39.52 -7.58
N PHE A 185 7.14 38.64 -8.08
CA PHE A 185 6.15 38.97 -9.10
C PHE A 185 4.76 39.07 -8.49
N ARG A 186 3.98 40.07 -8.91
CA ARG A 186 2.67 40.40 -8.30
C ARG A 186 1.48 40.29 -9.26
N THR A 187 1.73 40.13 -10.56
CA THR A 187 0.67 39.96 -11.57
C THR A 187 0.56 38.50 -11.99
N PRO A 188 -0.67 37.99 -12.25
CA PRO A 188 -0.88 36.61 -12.65
C PRO A 188 -0.13 36.22 -13.94
N GLU A 189 0.00 37.14 -14.89
CA GLU A 189 0.66 36.89 -16.17
C GLU A 189 2.18 36.71 -16.02
N GLU A 190 2.83 37.51 -15.18
CA GLU A 190 4.28 37.42 -14.92
C GLU A 190 4.63 36.18 -14.11
N ILE A 191 3.79 35.86 -13.12
CA ILE A 191 3.92 34.62 -12.33
C ILE A 191 3.83 33.42 -13.27
N ASN A 192 2.82 33.34 -14.14
CA ASN A 192 2.66 32.22 -15.07
C ASN A 192 3.87 32.05 -16.01
N ALA A 193 4.42 33.15 -16.55
CA ALA A 193 5.58 33.09 -17.44
C ALA A 193 6.85 32.55 -16.75
N GLU A 194 7.11 32.96 -15.51
CA GLU A 194 8.28 32.47 -14.75
C GLU A 194 8.08 31.03 -14.26
N PHE A 195 6.84 30.64 -13.94
CA PHE A 195 6.51 29.26 -13.63
C PHE A 195 6.63 28.34 -14.85
N GLU A 196 6.28 28.79 -16.06
CA GLU A 196 6.52 28.04 -17.31
C GLU A 196 8.01 27.81 -17.57
N LYS A 197 8.86 28.81 -17.34
CA LYS A 197 10.32 28.64 -17.46
C LYS A 197 10.85 27.62 -16.45
N LEU A 198 10.41 27.71 -15.20
CA LEU A 198 10.78 26.75 -14.16
C LEU A 198 10.30 25.34 -14.52
N GLN A 199 9.09 25.22 -15.08
CA GLN A 199 8.51 23.95 -15.50
C GLN A 199 9.29 23.32 -16.65
N ASN A 200 9.74 24.11 -17.63
CA ASN A 200 10.57 23.62 -18.72
C ASN A 200 11.94 23.15 -18.21
N GLU A 201 12.59 23.91 -17.33
CA GLU A 201 13.90 23.54 -16.75
C GLU A 201 13.81 22.26 -15.90
N VAL A 202 12.76 22.12 -15.09
CA VAL A 202 12.53 20.93 -14.27
C VAL A 202 12.08 19.75 -15.13
N GLY A 203 11.27 20.00 -16.16
CA GLY A 203 10.82 18.99 -17.12
C GLY A 203 11.98 18.34 -17.87
N GLU A 204 12.96 19.14 -18.33
CA GLU A 204 14.18 18.62 -18.97
C GLU A 204 15.02 17.77 -18.01
N LYS A 205 15.16 18.19 -16.74
CA LYS A 205 15.87 17.41 -15.71
C LYS A 205 15.16 16.09 -15.38
N ILE A 206 13.83 16.10 -15.31
CA ILE A 206 13.02 14.89 -15.09
C ILE A 206 13.09 13.96 -16.29
N ALA A 207 13.02 14.48 -17.52
CA ALA A 207 13.16 13.67 -18.73
C ALA A 207 14.53 12.99 -18.78
N LYS A 208 15.60 13.73 -18.49
CA LYS A 208 16.96 13.19 -18.42
C LYS A 208 17.13 12.15 -17.31
N ALA A 209 16.59 12.42 -16.12
CA ALA A 209 16.60 11.46 -15.01
C ALA A 209 15.75 10.20 -15.31
N LYS A 210 14.64 10.36 -16.04
CA LYS A 210 13.78 9.27 -16.50
C LYS A 210 14.51 8.41 -17.54
N ASP A 211 15.22 9.01 -18.47
CA ASP A 211 16.01 8.29 -19.47
C ASP A 211 17.20 7.57 -18.83
N ASP A 212 17.90 8.21 -17.89
CA ASP A 212 18.98 7.57 -17.11
C ASP A 212 18.46 6.43 -16.23
N ALA A 213 17.29 6.59 -15.60
CA ALA A 213 16.64 5.54 -14.82
C ALA A 213 16.16 4.39 -15.72
N ARG A 214 15.58 4.71 -16.88
CA ARG A 214 15.15 3.73 -17.88
C ARG A 214 16.33 2.96 -18.44
N GLN A 215 17.46 3.62 -18.68
CA GLN A 215 18.68 2.99 -19.17
C GLN A 215 19.31 2.08 -18.11
N LYS A 216 19.39 2.51 -16.84
CA LYS A 216 19.86 1.67 -15.72
C LYS A 216 18.94 0.50 -15.40
N VAL A 217 17.64 0.62 -15.67
CA VAL A 217 16.66 -0.47 -15.52
C VAL A 217 16.74 -1.44 -16.70
N LEU A 218 16.90 -0.95 -17.94
CA LEU A 218 17.08 -1.81 -19.13
C LEU A 218 18.41 -2.56 -19.13
N GLU A 219 19.48 -1.96 -18.60
CA GLU A 219 20.80 -2.59 -18.51
C GLU A 219 20.87 -3.68 -17.42
N ASN A 220 19.86 -3.78 -16.53
CA ASN A 220 19.88 -4.70 -15.38
C ASN A 220 18.69 -5.69 -15.28
N PHE A 221 17.69 -5.66 -16.16
CA PHE A 221 16.52 -6.56 -16.02
C PHE A 221 15.99 -7.14 -17.34
N ASP A 222 15.81 -8.46 -17.33
CA ASP A 222 15.15 -9.26 -18.37
C ASP A 222 13.67 -8.87 -18.59
N ALA A 223 13.17 -9.19 -19.78
CA ALA A 223 11.89 -8.78 -20.37
C ALA A 223 10.60 -9.06 -19.56
N ASP A 224 10.68 -9.76 -18.42
CA ASP A 224 9.52 -10.15 -17.63
C ASP A 224 9.11 -9.12 -16.55
N VAL A 225 10.02 -8.24 -16.13
CA VAL A 225 9.68 -7.17 -15.15
C VAL A 225 8.91 -6.03 -15.81
N ALA A 226 9.14 -5.78 -17.09
CA ALA A 226 8.37 -4.80 -17.88
C ALA A 226 6.87 -5.18 -17.99
N ARG A 227 6.56 -6.48 -18.02
CA ARG A 227 5.17 -6.99 -18.00
C ARG A 227 4.49 -6.83 -16.63
N THR A 228 5.26 -6.83 -15.54
CA THR A 228 4.70 -6.78 -14.18
C THR A 228 4.42 -5.35 -13.71
N LEU A 229 5.20 -4.36 -14.18
CA LEU A 229 5.10 -2.96 -13.72
C LEU A 229 4.02 -2.12 -14.44
N GLN A 230 3.49 -2.56 -15.59
CA GLN A 230 2.38 -1.87 -16.27
C GLN A 230 0.98 -2.29 -15.76
N VAL A 231 0.89 -3.19 -14.78
CA VAL A 231 -0.27 -4.10 -14.62
C VAL A 231 -0.79 -4.16 -13.16
N THR A 232 -0.90 -3.04 -12.45
CA THR A 232 -1.31 -3.08 -11.02
C THR A 232 -2.72 -2.56 -10.72
N HIS A 233 -3.21 -1.49 -11.36
CA HIS A 233 -4.52 -0.93 -10.98
C HIS A 233 -5.67 -1.37 -11.90
N THR A 234 -5.43 -1.42 -13.22
CA THR A 234 -6.42 -1.91 -14.18
C THR A 234 -6.60 -3.42 -14.08
N ASP A 235 -5.51 -4.14 -13.80
CA ASP A 235 -5.50 -5.59 -13.70
C ASP A 235 -6.13 -6.10 -12.40
N ALA A 236 -6.06 -5.35 -11.28
CA ALA A 236 -6.76 -5.76 -10.06
C ALA A 236 -8.29 -5.75 -10.26
N ARG A 237 -8.85 -4.74 -10.94
CA ARG A 237 -10.29 -4.71 -11.27
C ARG A 237 -10.66 -5.73 -12.33
N LEU A 238 -9.82 -5.93 -13.36
CA LEU A 238 -10.04 -6.95 -14.38
C LEU A 238 -9.93 -8.38 -13.81
N ARG A 239 -8.96 -8.65 -12.93
CA ARG A 239 -8.79 -9.93 -12.21
C ARG A 239 -9.88 -10.15 -11.17
N LEU A 240 -10.36 -9.10 -10.50
CA LEU A 240 -11.54 -9.19 -9.63
C LEU A 240 -12.77 -9.58 -10.47
N ALA A 241 -12.96 -8.97 -11.65
CA ALA A 241 -14.02 -9.35 -12.57
C ALA A 241 -13.86 -10.77 -13.11
N GLU A 242 -12.64 -11.20 -13.42
CA GLU A 242 -12.33 -12.57 -13.85
C GLU A 242 -12.59 -13.58 -12.71
N GLY A 243 -12.13 -13.29 -11.50
CA GLY A 243 -12.36 -14.13 -10.32
C GLY A 243 -13.83 -14.23 -9.93
N GLN A 244 -14.59 -13.14 -10.07
CA GLN A 244 -16.05 -13.13 -9.91
C GLN A 244 -16.72 -14.03 -10.95
N ARG A 245 -16.30 -13.95 -12.22
CA ARG A 245 -16.80 -14.84 -13.29
C ARG A 245 -16.44 -16.29 -13.05
N MET A 246 -15.22 -16.59 -12.61
CA MET A 246 -14.81 -17.96 -12.26
C MET A 246 -15.64 -18.51 -11.10
N LEU A 247 -15.95 -17.67 -10.10
CA LEU A 247 -16.77 -18.07 -8.96
C LEU A 247 -18.22 -18.34 -9.36
N LEU A 248 -18.78 -17.53 -10.27
CA LEU A 248 -20.10 -17.78 -10.86
C LEU A 248 -20.10 -19.07 -11.69
N GLY A 249 -19.10 -19.26 -12.55
CA GLY A 249 -18.96 -20.48 -13.36
C GLY A 249 -18.79 -21.74 -12.49
N LEU A 250 -18.13 -21.62 -11.34
CA LEU A 250 -18.06 -22.70 -10.34
C LEU A 250 -19.44 -23.00 -9.76
N ALA A 251 -20.23 -21.99 -9.42
CA ALA A 251 -21.59 -22.17 -8.91
C ALA A 251 -22.51 -22.79 -9.98
N GLU A 252 -22.42 -22.33 -11.23
CA GLU A 252 -23.15 -22.89 -12.37
C GLU A 252 -22.83 -24.37 -12.59
N ALA A 253 -21.55 -24.73 -12.57
CA ALA A 253 -21.10 -26.10 -12.80
C ALA A 253 -21.52 -27.06 -11.67
N GLU A 254 -21.53 -26.61 -10.42
CA GLU A 254 -21.82 -27.46 -9.26
C GLU A 254 -23.31 -27.53 -8.90
N LEU A 255 -24.05 -26.43 -9.05
CA LEU A 255 -25.46 -26.35 -8.67
C LEU A 255 -26.41 -26.63 -9.84
N GLY A 256 -25.96 -26.45 -11.09
CA GLY A 256 -26.70 -26.81 -12.30
C GLY A 256 -28.16 -26.34 -12.28
N ASP A 257 -29.11 -27.27 -12.36
CA ASP A 257 -30.55 -26.99 -12.44
C ASP A 257 -31.14 -26.29 -11.19
N LEU A 258 -30.39 -26.29 -10.08
CA LEU A 258 -30.76 -25.61 -8.83
C LEU A 258 -30.43 -24.11 -8.86
N LEU A 259 -29.74 -23.64 -9.89
CA LEU A 259 -29.30 -22.26 -10.07
C LEU A 259 -30.15 -21.56 -11.14
N GLU A 260 -30.63 -20.35 -10.86
CA GLU A 260 -31.16 -19.42 -11.86
C GLU A 260 -30.19 -18.26 -11.97
N VAL A 261 -29.54 -18.09 -13.13
CA VAL A 261 -28.54 -17.03 -13.34
C VAL A 261 -29.16 -15.89 -14.12
N GLU A 262 -28.96 -14.67 -13.63
CA GLU A 262 -29.30 -13.40 -14.26
C GLU A 262 -28.03 -12.52 -14.29
N ASP A 263 -27.22 -12.71 -15.35
CA ASP A 263 -25.97 -12.00 -15.62
C ASP A 263 -24.94 -12.09 -14.48
N VAL A 264 -24.85 -11.04 -13.63
CA VAL A 264 -23.92 -10.97 -12.48
C VAL A 264 -24.57 -11.34 -11.14
N SER A 265 -25.81 -11.82 -11.20
CA SER A 265 -26.61 -12.25 -10.07
C SER A 265 -27.16 -13.65 -10.30
N PHE A 266 -27.47 -14.37 -9.24
CA PHE A 266 -28.10 -15.68 -9.35
C PHE A 266 -28.97 -16.01 -8.14
N ARG A 267 -29.91 -16.92 -8.32
CA ARG A 267 -30.79 -17.42 -7.26
C ARG A 267 -30.64 -18.93 -7.13
N VAL A 268 -30.49 -19.39 -5.89
CA VAL A 268 -30.49 -20.82 -5.56
C VAL A 268 -31.92 -21.23 -5.20
N LYS A 269 -32.50 -22.15 -5.95
CA LYS A 269 -33.93 -22.55 -5.85
C LYS A 269 -34.27 -23.29 -4.56
N SER A 270 -33.36 -24.13 -4.08
CA SER A 270 -33.60 -24.99 -2.92
C SER A 270 -32.31 -25.41 -2.23
N GLY A 271 -32.36 -25.54 -0.89
CA GLY A 271 -31.25 -25.99 -0.06
C GLY A 271 -31.01 -25.08 1.15
N GLU A 272 -29.95 -25.38 1.90
CA GLU A 272 -29.49 -24.59 3.05
C GLU A 272 -29.09 -23.15 2.68
N PHE A 273 -28.66 -22.97 1.43
CA PHE A 273 -28.25 -21.69 0.84
C PHE A 273 -29.28 -21.16 -0.17
N ALA A 274 -30.57 -21.46 0.02
CA ALA A 274 -31.62 -20.92 -0.84
C ALA A 274 -31.71 -19.40 -0.65
N GLY A 275 -31.66 -18.66 -1.76
CA GLY A 275 -31.62 -17.20 -1.70
C GLY A 275 -31.07 -16.57 -2.98
N GLY A 276 -31.12 -15.24 -3.02
CA GLY A 276 -30.57 -14.44 -4.10
C GLY A 276 -29.16 -13.94 -3.77
N TYR A 277 -28.26 -14.04 -4.74
CA TYR A 277 -26.84 -13.76 -4.62
C TYR A 277 -26.39 -12.77 -5.69
N HIS A 278 -25.41 -11.94 -5.36
CA HIS A 278 -24.84 -10.94 -6.26
C HIS A 278 -23.31 -10.88 -6.13
N LEU A 279 -22.59 -10.76 -7.24
CA LEU A 279 -21.12 -10.74 -7.26
C LEU A 279 -20.50 -9.39 -6.83
N ASP A 280 -21.23 -8.29 -7.02
CA ASP A 280 -20.88 -6.95 -6.55
C ASP A 280 -21.57 -6.64 -5.21
N TRP A 281 -20.79 -6.25 -4.20
CA TRP A 281 -21.29 -5.97 -2.86
C TRP A 281 -22.25 -4.77 -2.79
N LYS A 282 -22.05 -3.72 -3.61
CA LYS A 282 -22.91 -2.53 -3.60
C LYS A 282 -24.29 -2.85 -4.15
N GLN A 283 -24.31 -3.56 -5.29
CA GLN A 283 -25.56 -3.99 -5.90
C GLN A 283 -26.26 -5.08 -5.07
N ALA A 284 -25.50 -5.92 -4.36
CA ALA A 284 -26.06 -6.84 -3.38
C ALA A 284 -26.87 -6.10 -2.31
N GLU A 285 -26.30 -5.03 -1.73
CA GLU A 285 -26.93 -4.24 -0.69
C GLU A 285 -28.15 -3.45 -1.20
N GLU A 286 -28.05 -2.85 -2.39
CA GLU A 286 -29.15 -2.10 -3.04
C GLU A 286 -30.35 -3.00 -3.40
N CYS A 287 -30.09 -4.22 -3.86
CA CYS A 287 -31.12 -5.18 -4.28
C CYS A 287 -31.58 -6.12 -3.15
N GLY A 288 -31.02 -6.01 -1.95
CA GLY A 288 -31.32 -6.90 -0.82
C GLY A 288 -30.86 -8.36 -1.04
N LEU A 289 -29.82 -8.56 -1.83
CA LEU A 289 -29.21 -9.86 -2.15
C LEU A 289 -27.96 -10.11 -1.29
N VAL A 290 -27.54 -11.38 -1.20
CA VAL A 290 -26.33 -11.76 -0.46
C VAL A 290 -25.10 -11.57 -1.36
N HIS A 291 -24.07 -10.90 -0.85
CA HIS A 291 -22.81 -10.75 -1.59
C HIS A 291 -22.06 -12.08 -1.69
N PHE A 292 -21.92 -12.59 -2.91
CA PHE A 292 -21.23 -13.84 -3.21
C PHE A 292 -19.74 -13.60 -3.46
N ARG A 293 -18.93 -14.11 -2.54
CA ARG A 293 -17.46 -13.92 -2.52
C ARG A 293 -16.76 -15.24 -2.15
N PRO A 294 -15.45 -15.39 -2.43
CA PRO A 294 -14.73 -16.62 -2.13
C PRO A 294 -14.78 -17.07 -0.65
N SER A 295 -14.90 -16.13 0.28
CA SER A 295 -15.01 -16.39 1.73
C SER A 295 -16.45 -16.58 2.23
N HIS A 296 -17.43 -16.69 1.34
CA HIS A 296 -18.80 -17.01 1.71
C HIS A 296 -18.94 -18.53 1.91
N GLU A 297 -19.74 -18.98 2.88
CA GLU A 297 -19.90 -20.40 3.23
C GLU A 297 -20.27 -21.29 2.04
N LEU A 298 -21.22 -20.83 1.20
CA LEU A 298 -21.56 -21.50 -0.07
C LEU A 298 -20.33 -21.68 -0.97
N ALA A 299 -19.56 -20.60 -1.21
CA ALA A 299 -18.38 -20.65 -2.07
C ALA A 299 -17.31 -21.59 -1.52
N GLU A 300 -17.03 -21.52 -0.22
CA GLU A 300 -16.07 -22.42 0.43
C GLU A 300 -16.49 -23.88 0.32
N ARG A 301 -17.78 -24.18 0.49
CA ARG A 301 -18.32 -25.54 0.35
C ARG A 301 -18.22 -26.06 -1.07
N LEU A 302 -18.55 -25.25 -2.07
CA LEU A 302 -18.40 -25.60 -3.49
C LEU A 302 -16.94 -25.89 -3.84
N VAL A 303 -16.01 -25.04 -3.38
CA VAL A 303 -14.57 -25.25 -3.58
C VAL A 303 -14.10 -26.53 -2.90
N GLN A 304 -14.51 -26.80 -1.66
CA GLN A 304 -14.15 -28.03 -0.94
C GLN A 304 -14.69 -29.27 -1.65
N GLN A 305 -15.93 -29.23 -2.14
CA GLN A 305 -16.54 -30.32 -2.89
C GLN A 305 -15.77 -30.64 -4.16
N VAL A 306 -15.38 -29.63 -4.94
CA VAL A 306 -14.57 -29.81 -6.16
C VAL A 306 -13.17 -30.33 -5.81
N ARG A 307 -12.54 -29.82 -4.75
CA ARG A 307 -11.20 -30.29 -4.31
C ARG A 307 -11.19 -31.75 -3.84
N ALA A 308 -12.33 -32.27 -3.38
CA ALA A 308 -12.45 -33.66 -2.95
C ALA A 308 -12.67 -34.65 -4.11
N ARG A 309 -12.89 -34.16 -5.34
CA ARG A 309 -13.11 -35.04 -6.50
C ARG A 309 -11.80 -35.71 -6.92
N PRO A 310 -11.85 -37.00 -7.34
CA PRO A 310 -10.69 -37.66 -7.91
C PRO A 310 -10.28 -36.99 -9.23
N PRO A 311 -9.00 -37.12 -9.63
CA PRO A 311 -8.52 -36.52 -10.86
C PRO A 311 -9.34 -36.97 -12.07
N THR A 312 -9.85 -36.02 -12.86
CA THR A 312 -10.69 -36.36 -14.02
C THR A 312 -9.82 -36.70 -15.22
N SER A 313 -10.12 -37.79 -15.92
CA SER A 313 -9.50 -38.13 -17.19
C SER A 313 -10.52 -38.48 -18.25
N GLY A 314 -10.32 -38.05 -19.50
CA GLY A 314 -11.21 -38.43 -20.59
C GLY A 314 -11.08 -37.59 -21.85
N GLU A 315 -12.14 -37.58 -22.66
CA GLU A 315 -12.24 -36.74 -23.85
C GLU A 315 -13.07 -35.49 -23.53
N LEU A 316 -12.47 -34.32 -23.73
CA LEU A 316 -13.11 -33.02 -23.57
C LEU A 316 -13.51 -32.50 -24.95
N GLN A 317 -14.82 -32.43 -25.20
CA GLN A 317 -15.35 -31.82 -26.41
C GLN A 317 -15.55 -30.34 -26.16
N VAL A 318 -14.92 -29.51 -26.99
CA VAL A 318 -14.95 -28.06 -26.85
C VAL A 318 -15.47 -27.46 -28.15
N GLU A 319 -16.42 -26.55 -28.05
CA GLU A 319 -16.95 -25.84 -29.22
C GLU A 319 -16.09 -24.61 -29.52
N TYR A 320 -15.63 -24.49 -30.77
CA TYR A 320 -14.77 -23.39 -31.16
C TYR A 320 -15.55 -22.07 -31.25
N SER A 321 -15.10 -21.05 -30.51
CA SER A 321 -15.60 -19.67 -30.65
C SER A 321 -14.59 -18.80 -31.44
N PRO A 322 -15.03 -18.06 -32.48
CA PRO A 322 -14.18 -17.14 -33.25
C PRO A 322 -13.52 -16.03 -32.42
N GLN A 323 -14.04 -15.79 -31.21
CA GLN A 323 -13.51 -14.79 -30.27
C GLN A 323 -12.13 -15.18 -29.72
N VAL A 324 -11.74 -16.47 -29.81
CA VAL A 324 -10.45 -16.99 -29.31
C VAL A 324 -9.56 -17.42 -30.49
N SER A 325 -9.09 -16.45 -31.26
CA SER A 325 -8.28 -16.67 -32.47
C SER A 325 -7.00 -17.49 -32.22
N ALA A 326 -6.42 -17.39 -31.02
CA ALA A 326 -5.23 -18.14 -30.62
C ALA A 326 -5.41 -19.67 -30.63
N LEU A 327 -6.65 -20.16 -30.56
CA LEU A 327 -6.98 -21.59 -30.59
C LEU A 327 -7.27 -22.10 -32.01
N GLY A 328 -7.15 -21.25 -33.04
CA GLY A 328 -7.32 -21.66 -34.44
C GLY A 328 -6.38 -22.80 -34.87
N VAL A 329 -5.21 -22.92 -34.23
CA VAL A 329 -4.22 -23.98 -34.47
C VAL A 329 -4.73 -25.37 -34.03
N LEU A 330 -5.70 -25.41 -33.12
CA LEU A 330 -6.29 -26.64 -32.58
C LEU A 330 -7.44 -27.18 -33.43
N ARG A 331 -7.91 -26.42 -34.43
CA ARG A 331 -9.11 -26.78 -35.21
C ARG A 331 -8.86 -28.05 -36.05
N GLY A 332 -9.74 -29.03 -35.91
CA GLY A 332 -9.70 -30.28 -36.69
C GLY A 332 -8.55 -31.23 -36.30
N ARG A 333 -7.91 -31.00 -35.14
CA ARG A 333 -6.89 -31.90 -34.59
C ARG A 333 -7.47 -32.80 -33.51
N ASP A 334 -7.13 -34.08 -33.56
CA ASP A 334 -7.54 -35.10 -32.57
C ASP A 334 -6.42 -35.48 -31.58
N ASP A 335 -5.22 -34.90 -31.74
CA ASP A 335 -4.01 -35.21 -30.98
C ASP A 335 -3.67 -34.17 -29.90
N VAL A 336 -4.67 -33.38 -29.48
CA VAL A 336 -4.52 -32.34 -28.47
C VAL A 336 -4.70 -32.93 -27.08
N LEU A 337 -3.70 -32.77 -26.21
CA LEU A 337 -3.73 -33.22 -24.82
C LEU A 337 -3.60 -32.02 -23.88
N VAL A 338 -4.49 -31.92 -22.90
CA VAL A 338 -4.40 -30.92 -21.83
C VAL A 338 -4.24 -31.61 -20.48
N GLY A 339 -3.37 -31.08 -19.63
CA GLY A 339 -3.15 -31.55 -18.27
C GLY A 339 -3.21 -30.40 -17.27
N LEU A 340 -3.86 -30.64 -16.14
CA LEU A 340 -3.94 -29.70 -15.03
C LEU A 340 -3.35 -30.30 -13.75
N GLU A 341 -2.58 -29.47 -13.07
CA GLU A 341 -1.95 -29.84 -11.82
C GLU A 341 -1.92 -28.64 -10.87
N ARG A 342 -2.29 -28.86 -9.61
CA ARG A 342 -2.09 -27.88 -8.53
C ARG A 342 -0.64 -27.97 -8.07
N PHE A 343 0.04 -26.85 -8.07
CA PHE A 343 1.41 -26.70 -7.63
C PHE A 343 1.46 -25.72 -6.47
N GLU A 344 1.92 -26.16 -5.31
CA GLU A 344 2.11 -25.33 -4.14
C GLU A 344 3.58 -25.34 -3.77
N VAL A 345 4.17 -24.15 -3.68
CA VAL A 345 5.57 -23.98 -3.29
C VAL A 345 5.65 -23.08 -2.07
N THR A 346 6.32 -23.56 -1.03
CA THR A 346 6.68 -22.75 0.12
C THR A 346 8.13 -22.33 -0.03
N THR A 347 8.36 -21.02 -0.06
CA THR A 347 9.70 -20.44 -0.16
C THR A 347 9.84 -19.36 0.90
N LEU A 348 10.86 -19.44 1.75
CA LEU A 348 11.10 -18.51 2.87
C LEU A 348 9.86 -18.32 3.77
N GLY A 349 9.10 -19.40 3.99
CA GLY A 349 7.87 -19.42 4.80
C GLY A 349 6.64 -18.78 4.14
N ARG A 350 6.72 -18.38 2.86
CA ARG A 350 5.57 -17.93 2.07
C ARG A 350 5.08 -19.05 1.18
N LEU A 351 3.81 -19.41 1.33
CA LEU A 351 3.13 -20.36 0.45
C LEU A 351 2.62 -19.63 -0.80
N GLU A 352 3.03 -20.10 -1.98
CA GLU A 352 2.51 -19.67 -3.28
C GLU A 352 1.82 -20.86 -3.96
N GLY A 353 0.54 -20.68 -4.30
CA GLY A 353 -0.26 -21.65 -5.03
C GLY A 353 -0.39 -21.26 -6.50
N HIS A 354 -0.16 -22.22 -7.40
CA HIS A 354 -0.31 -22.07 -8.83
C HIS A 354 -1.11 -23.24 -9.41
N VAL A 355 -1.82 -22.97 -10.50
CA VAL A 355 -2.37 -24.01 -11.37
C VAL A 355 -1.48 -24.12 -12.60
N ILE A 356 -0.85 -25.28 -12.77
CA ILE A 356 -0.10 -25.65 -13.95
C ILE A 356 -1.09 -26.14 -15.00
N VAL A 357 -1.02 -25.55 -16.18
CA VAL A 357 -1.77 -25.97 -17.35
C VAL A 357 -0.77 -26.32 -18.44
N ALA A 358 -0.75 -27.57 -18.86
CA ALA A 358 0.07 -28.05 -19.96
C ALA A 358 -0.84 -28.40 -21.14
N LEU A 359 -0.55 -27.86 -22.32
CA LEU A 359 -1.25 -28.17 -23.56
C LEU A 359 -0.24 -28.68 -24.57
N LEU A 360 -0.44 -29.91 -25.04
CA LEU A 360 0.39 -30.55 -26.06
C LEU A 360 -0.40 -30.68 -27.35
N VAL A 361 0.23 -30.36 -28.47
CA VAL A 361 -0.28 -30.57 -29.81
C VAL A 361 0.79 -31.29 -30.60
N SER A 362 0.49 -32.48 -31.14
CA SER A 362 1.47 -33.30 -31.87
C SER A 362 2.77 -33.58 -31.09
N GLY A 363 2.69 -33.59 -29.76
CA GLY A 363 3.83 -33.79 -28.86
C GLY A 363 4.61 -32.52 -28.49
N GLU A 364 4.30 -31.37 -29.08
CA GLU A 364 4.91 -30.08 -28.75
C GLU A 364 4.08 -29.31 -27.71
N SER A 365 4.74 -28.68 -26.75
CA SER A 365 4.08 -27.89 -25.70
C SER A 365 3.80 -26.47 -26.17
N LEU A 366 2.54 -26.06 -26.07
CA LEU A 366 2.13 -24.69 -26.32
C LEU A 366 2.36 -23.79 -25.08
N PRO A 367 2.48 -22.46 -25.29
CA PRO A 367 2.61 -21.51 -24.20
C PRO A 367 1.42 -21.56 -23.22
N PRO A 368 1.64 -21.37 -21.90
CA PRO A 368 0.58 -21.44 -20.89
C PRO A 368 -0.59 -20.47 -21.11
N GLU A 369 -0.33 -19.30 -21.70
CA GLU A 369 -1.36 -18.31 -22.03
C GLU A 369 -2.36 -18.85 -23.06
N VAL A 370 -1.89 -19.63 -24.04
CA VAL A 370 -2.74 -20.29 -25.02
C VAL A 370 -3.45 -21.49 -24.38
N ALA A 371 -2.76 -22.22 -23.51
CA ALA A 371 -3.32 -23.35 -22.79
C ALA A 371 -4.50 -22.96 -21.89
N ARG A 372 -4.42 -21.82 -21.20
CA ARG A 372 -5.50 -21.30 -20.34
C ARG A 372 -6.75 -20.93 -21.13
N LYS A 373 -6.59 -20.39 -22.34
CA LYS A 373 -7.71 -20.03 -23.21
C LYS A 373 -8.61 -21.20 -23.58
N VAL A 374 -8.11 -22.44 -23.52
CA VAL A 374 -8.94 -23.64 -23.73
C VAL A 374 -10.06 -23.73 -22.68
N PHE A 375 -9.82 -23.24 -21.47
CA PHE A 375 -10.80 -23.25 -20.38
C PHE A 375 -11.77 -22.06 -20.40
N GLU A 376 -11.50 -21.06 -21.23
CA GLU A 376 -12.47 -20.00 -21.53
C GLU A 376 -13.57 -20.50 -22.49
N LEU A 377 -13.29 -21.58 -23.22
CA LEU A 377 -14.28 -22.23 -24.06
C LEU A 377 -15.13 -23.18 -23.23
N GLY A 378 -16.45 -23.09 -23.38
CA GLY A 378 -17.38 -24.07 -22.82
C GLY A 378 -17.10 -25.46 -23.41
N GLY A 379 -16.94 -26.45 -22.55
CA GLY A 379 -16.66 -27.82 -22.96
C GLY A 379 -17.46 -28.84 -22.16
N ARG A 380 -17.77 -29.98 -22.78
CA ARG A 380 -18.41 -31.12 -22.14
C ARG A 380 -17.45 -32.30 -22.16
N PHE A 381 -17.24 -32.91 -21.00
CA PHE A 381 -16.58 -34.20 -20.93
C PHE A 381 -17.50 -35.26 -21.54
N ALA A 382 -16.96 -36.12 -22.39
CA ALA A 382 -17.66 -37.31 -22.85
C ALA A 382 -18.01 -38.19 -21.65
N ALA A 383 -19.25 -38.68 -21.58
CA ALA A 383 -19.68 -39.60 -20.54
C ALA A 383 -18.87 -40.91 -20.62
N ASP A 384 -18.55 -41.49 -19.45
CA ASP A 384 -17.95 -42.82 -19.30
C ASP A 384 -16.52 -43.00 -19.82
N ALA A 385 -15.61 -42.05 -19.53
CA ALA A 385 -14.18 -42.30 -19.68
C ALA A 385 -13.62 -42.95 -18.40
N GLU A 386 -13.10 -44.19 -18.52
CA GLU A 386 -12.36 -44.82 -17.43
C GLU A 386 -11.13 -43.98 -17.01
N PRO A 387 -10.74 -43.99 -15.72
CA PRO A 387 -9.53 -43.32 -15.25
C PRO A 387 -8.30 -43.82 -16.01
N GLN A 388 -7.71 -42.97 -16.86
CA GLN A 388 -6.50 -43.30 -17.60
C GLN A 388 -5.28 -42.62 -16.98
N PRO A 389 -4.11 -43.30 -16.97
CA PRO A 389 -2.87 -42.70 -16.47
C PRO A 389 -2.49 -41.48 -17.31
N VAL A 390 -1.93 -40.46 -16.65
CA VAL A 390 -1.48 -39.24 -17.32
C VAL A 390 -0.39 -39.60 -18.36
N PRO A 391 -0.53 -39.16 -19.63
CA PRO A 391 0.48 -39.37 -20.65
C PRO A 391 1.86 -38.87 -20.22
N ALA A 392 2.90 -39.68 -20.44
CA ALA A 392 4.27 -39.33 -20.02
C ALA A 392 4.77 -38.00 -20.60
N ALA A 393 4.30 -37.62 -21.79
CA ALA A 393 4.60 -36.32 -22.39
C ALA A 393 4.02 -35.16 -21.58
N LEU A 394 2.77 -35.28 -21.09
CA LEU A 394 2.15 -34.27 -20.22
C LEU A 394 2.87 -34.20 -18.88
N VAL A 395 3.23 -35.34 -18.29
CA VAL A 395 4.01 -35.36 -17.04
C VAL A 395 5.33 -34.61 -17.18
N ARG A 396 6.04 -34.78 -18.30
CA ARG A 396 7.27 -34.03 -18.58
C ARG A 396 7.02 -32.54 -18.73
N ALA A 397 6.00 -32.14 -19.50
CA ALA A 397 5.65 -30.73 -19.69
C ALA A 397 5.26 -30.06 -18.37
N MET A 398 4.40 -30.69 -17.56
CA MET A 398 4.00 -30.17 -16.24
C MET A 398 5.17 -30.13 -15.26
N THR A 399 6.08 -31.11 -15.30
CA THR A 399 7.27 -31.12 -14.45
C THR A 399 8.25 -30.01 -14.83
N SER A 400 8.49 -29.78 -16.12
CA SER A 400 9.28 -28.63 -16.59
C SER A 400 8.68 -27.32 -16.08
N ARG A 401 7.36 -27.18 -16.18
CA ARG A 401 6.67 -25.98 -15.73
C ARG A 401 6.72 -25.80 -14.21
N ALA A 402 6.62 -26.88 -13.44
CA ALA A 402 6.76 -26.85 -11.98
C ALA A 402 8.17 -26.38 -11.57
N MET A 403 9.21 -26.82 -12.29
CA MET A 403 10.59 -26.37 -12.04
C MET A 403 10.75 -24.87 -12.32
N GLU A 404 10.23 -24.37 -13.44
CA GLU A 404 10.24 -22.94 -13.78
C GLU A 404 9.52 -22.10 -12.71
N LEU A 405 8.29 -22.47 -12.34
CA LEU A 405 7.52 -21.76 -11.32
C LEU A 405 8.19 -21.77 -9.96
N GLY A 406 8.81 -22.90 -9.59
CA GLY A 406 9.59 -23.00 -8.35
C GLY A 406 10.80 -22.06 -8.35
N ALA A 407 11.55 -21.99 -9.47
CA ALA A 407 12.67 -21.07 -9.62
C ALA A 407 12.22 -19.60 -9.61
N ASP A 408 11.08 -19.29 -10.22
CA ASP A 408 10.49 -17.95 -10.19
C ASP A 408 10.05 -17.53 -8.79
N ALA A 409 9.41 -18.43 -8.04
CA ALA A 409 9.04 -18.18 -6.65
C ALA A 409 10.27 -17.90 -5.77
N GLU A 410 11.37 -18.62 -6.01
CA GLU A 410 12.65 -18.40 -5.33
C GLU A 410 13.27 -17.04 -5.64
N ARG A 411 13.29 -16.64 -6.91
CA ARG A 411 13.71 -15.31 -7.33
C ARG A 411 12.88 -14.20 -6.68
N ARG A 412 11.55 -14.32 -6.72
CA ARG A 412 10.64 -13.34 -6.09
C ARG A 412 10.84 -13.22 -4.59
N ALA A 413 10.96 -14.36 -3.90
CA ALA A 413 11.18 -14.39 -2.47
C ALA A 413 12.51 -13.72 -2.09
N THR A 414 13.56 -13.94 -2.89
CA THR A 414 14.88 -13.30 -2.72
C THR A 414 14.81 -11.79 -2.92
N VAL A 415 14.19 -11.32 -4.00
CA VAL A 415 14.02 -9.90 -4.29
C VAL A 415 13.21 -9.20 -3.20
N HIS A 416 12.13 -9.82 -2.73
CA HIS A 416 11.31 -9.27 -1.66
C HIS A 416 12.12 -9.10 -0.37
N TYR A 417 12.93 -10.11 -0.02
CA TYR A 417 13.80 -10.04 1.14
C TYR A 417 14.87 -8.94 1.00
N GLU A 418 15.56 -8.87 -0.14
CA GLU A 418 16.56 -7.81 -0.37
C GLU A 418 15.94 -6.42 -0.24
N SER A 419 14.69 -6.26 -0.68
CA SER A 419 13.95 -5.02 -0.50
C SER A 419 13.70 -4.69 0.97
N GLN A 420 13.36 -5.68 1.81
CA GLN A 420 13.16 -5.49 3.25
C GLN A 420 14.47 -5.10 3.95
N VAL A 421 15.59 -5.76 3.63
CA VAL A 421 16.91 -5.38 4.17
C VAL A 421 17.28 -3.95 3.78
N LYS A 422 17.15 -3.61 2.49
CA LYS A 422 17.41 -2.24 2.00
C LYS A 422 16.52 -1.20 2.69
N GLN A 423 15.29 -1.54 3.03
CA GLN A 423 14.40 -0.65 3.77
C GLN A 423 14.92 -0.38 5.18
N ILE A 424 15.37 -1.42 5.90
CA ILE A 424 15.95 -1.27 7.24
C ILE A 424 17.26 -0.46 7.17
N ASP A 425 18.13 -0.75 6.20
CA ASP A 425 19.38 -0.01 6.00
C ASP A 425 19.12 1.49 5.76
N ARG A 426 18.09 1.83 4.98
CA ARG A 426 17.67 3.23 4.78
C ARG A 426 17.14 3.87 6.07
N GLN A 427 16.33 3.15 6.84
CA GLN A 427 15.83 3.64 8.13
C GLN A 427 16.99 3.89 9.11
N LEU A 428 18.03 3.04 9.10
CA LEU A 428 19.25 3.24 9.88
C LEU A 428 19.97 4.53 9.48
N ASP A 429 20.12 4.77 8.17
CA ASP A 429 20.74 5.99 7.66
C ASP A 429 19.91 7.24 7.99
N ASP A 430 18.58 7.17 7.88
CA ASP A 430 17.67 8.26 8.22
C ASP A 430 17.74 8.61 9.72
N VAL A 431 17.73 7.60 10.59
CA VAL A 431 17.88 7.77 12.05
C VAL A 431 19.24 8.39 12.37
N ARG A 432 20.31 7.87 11.75
CA ARG A 432 21.67 8.38 11.92
C ARG A 432 21.74 9.85 11.52
N ASN A 433 21.23 10.20 10.34
CA ASN A 433 21.32 11.56 9.79
C ASN A 433 20.44 12.56 10.56
N THR A 434 19.19 12.19 10.85
CA THR A 434 18.22 13.09 11.50
C THR A 434 18.66 13.44 12.91
N ILE A 435 19.02 12.45 13.73
CA ILE A 435 19.45 12.70 15.11
C ILE A 435 20.84 13.36 15.12
N GLN A 436 21.72 13.04 14.16
CA GLN A 436 23.01 13.72 14.04
C GLN A 436 22.85 15.22 13.76
N LEU A 437 21.91 15.61 12.90
CA LEU A 437 21.61 17.02 12.65
C LEU A 437 21.17 17.75 13.92
N GLU A 438 20.30 17.14 14.72
CA GLU A 438 19.87 17.70 16.02
C GLU A 438 21.03 17.82 17.02
N ILE A 439 21.92 16.82 17.06
CA ILE A 439 23.13 16.86 17.90
C ILE A 439 24.06 18.01 17.46
N ASP A 440 24.20 18.22 16.15
CA ASP A 440 25.03 19.29 15.59
C ASP A 440 24.44 20.67 15.85
N GLU A 441 23.11 20.82 15.80
CA GLU A 441 22.40 22.04 16.18
C GLU A 441 22.57 22.36 17.67
N LEU A 442 22.40 21.37 18.55
CA LEU A 442 22.64 21.53 19.99
C LEU A 442 24.10 21.88 20.27
N SER A 443 25.04 21.29 19.52
CA SER A 443 26.47 21.60 19.62
C SER A 443 26.77 23.04 19.20
N ARG A 444 26.10 23.54 18.15
CA ARG A 444 26.19 24.96 17.73
C ARG A 444 25.60 25.89 18.80
N ALA A 445 24.44 25.58 19.36
CA ALA A 445 23.82 26.36 20.42
C ALA A 445 24.70 26.42 21.69
N ILE A 446 25.33 25.31 22.08
CA ILE A 446 26.29 25.27 23.20
C ILE A 446 27.47 26.23 22.94
N LYS A 447 28.04 26.23 21.73
CA LYS A 447 29.13 27.16 21.37
C LYS A 447 28.68 28.63 21.41
N GLU A 448 27.44 28.92 21.05
CA GLU A 448 26.89 30.27 21.11
C GLU A 448 26.71 30.77 22.56
N VAL A 449 26.17 29.92 23.45
CA VAL A 449 26.05 30.23 24.88
C VAL A 449 27.44 30.42 25.51
N GLN A 450 28.43 29.61 25.13
CA GLN A 450 29.82 29.79 25.58
C GLN A 450 30.38 31.16 25.17
N ARG A 451 30.16 31.60 23.92
CA ARG A 451 30.57 32.94 23.46
C ARG A 451 29.84 34.06 24.20
N ARG A 452 28.56 33.89 24.54
CA ARG A 452 27.80 34.85 25.35
C ARG A 452 28.36 34.95 26.77
N ARG A 453 28.70 33.81 27.37
CA ARG A 453 29.33 33.71 28.70
C ARG A 453 30.68 34.44 28.75
N GLU A 454 31.52 34.30 27.72
CA GLU A 454 32.80 34.99 27.61
C GLU A 454 32.65 36.52 27.57
N LYS A 455 31.57 37.01 26.95
CA LYS A 455 31.25 38.44 26.84
C LYS A 455 30.47 39.02 28.03
N ALA A 456 30.02 38.18 28.96
CA ALA A 456 29.20 38.61 30.09
C ALA A 456 30.02 39.45 31.08
N LEU A 457 29.46 40.61 31.45
CA LEU A 457 30.11 41.61 32.30
C LEU A 457 29.75 41.40 33.78
N THR A 458 28.64 40.72 34.07
CA THR A 458 28.14 40.50 35.43
C THR A 458 28.17 39.02 35.83
N LEU A 459 28.20 38.75 37.13
CA LEU A 459 28.13 37.39 37.67
C LEU A 459 26.78 36.73 37.36
N ASP A 460 25.68 37.50 37.44
CA ASP A 460 24.33 36.99 37.17
C ASP A 460 24.17 36.54 35.72
N GLU A 461 24.66 37.32 34.75
CA GLU A 461 24.66 36.93 33.33
C GLU A 461 25.48 35.65 33.07
N ARG A 462 26.61 35.47 33.78
CA ARG A 462 27.42 34.25 33.68
C ARG A 462 26.69 33.04 34.25
N LEU A 463 26.00 33.19 35.38
CA LEU A 463 25.21 32.12 36.00
C LEU A 463 24.04 31.69 35.11
N VAL A 464 23.37 32.64 34.45
CA VAL A 464 22.32 32.35 33.46
C VAL A 464 22.89 31.53 32.29
N CYS A 465 24.03 31.95 31.73
CA CYS A 465 24.67 31.21 30.64
C CYS A 465 25.12 29.81 31.07
N ASP A 466 25.64 29.64 32.29
CA ASP A 466 26.03 28.32 32.83
C ASP A 466 24.82 27.39 33.00
N GLY A 467 23.66 27.93 33.40
CA GLY A 467 22.39 27.21 33.45
C GLY A 467 21.91 26.76 32.07
N GLU A 468 21.87 27.68 31.09
CA GLU A 468 21.51 27.40 29.69
C GLU A 468 22.44 26.33 29.08
N GLN A 469 23.76 26.46 29.30
CA GLN A 469 24.75 25.51 28.79
C GLN A 469 24.53 24.11 29.36
N LYS A 470 24.25 23.99 30.67
CA LYS A 470 23.99 22.69 31.32
C LYS A 470 22.75 22.00 30.76
N GLU A 471 21.67 22.73 30.53
CA GLU A 471 20.44 22.18 29.92
C GLU A 471 20.66 21.74 28.47
N LEU A 472 21.37 22.54 27.66
CA LEU A 472 21.72 22.15 26.30
C LEU A 472 22.63 20.91 26.24
N GLN A 473 23.61 20.80 27.15
CA GLN A 473 24.46 19.62 27.27
C GLN A 473 23.66 18.37 27.67
N LYS A 474 22.68 18.51 28.57
CA LYS A 474 21.79 17.41 28.96
C LYS A 474 20.95 16.94 27.77
N LYS A 475 20.35 17.87 27.02
CA LYS A 475 19.62 17.56 25.79
C LYS A 475 20.50 16.87 24.75
N ARG A 476 21.74 17.33 24.54
CA ARG A 476 22.68 16.70 23.59
C ARG A 476 22.98 15.26 23.97
N LYS A 477 23.31 15.00 25.24
CA LYS A 477 23.54 13.63 25.74
C LYS A 477 22.32 12.73 25.61
N GLN A 478 21.12 13.29 25.79
CA GLN A 478 19.88 12.55 25.60
C GLN A 478 19.69 12.14 24.13
N ARG A 479 19.92 13.06 23.18
CA ARG A 479 19.86 12.74 21.75
C ARG A 479 20.94 11.76 21.31
N GLU A 480 22.16 11.87 21.87
CA GLU A 480 23.23 10.89 21.62
C GLU A 480 22.80 9.48 22.04
N ARG A 481 22.18 9.32 23.22
CA ARG A 481 21.66 8.02 23.68
C ARG A 481 20.52 7.50 22.81
N GLU A 482 19.55 8.35 22.50
CA GLU A 482 18.42 8.02 21.62
C GLU A 482 18.90 7.52 20.24
N ARG A 483 19.98 8.11 19.70
CA ARG A 483 20.61 7.63 18.46
C ARG A 483 21.14 6.22 18.59
N PHE A 484 21.85 5.90 19.67
CA PHE A 484 22.41 4.57 19.91
C PHE A 484 21.30 3.54 20.15
N ASP A 485 20.36 3.83 21.04
CA ASP A 485 19.25 2.92 21.36
C ASP A 485 18.46 2.56 20.08
N ARG A 486 18.18 3.55 19.23
CA ARG A 486 17.42 3.35 17.99
C ARG A 486 18.23 2.68 16.88
N GLN A 487 19.55 2.82 16.89
CA GLN A 487 20.44 2.07 15.99
C GLN A 487 20.47 0.59 16.40
N ASP A 488 20.65 0.31 17.69
CA ASP A 488 20.66 -1.04 18.22
C ASP A 488 19.34 -1.77 17.94
N GLU A 489 18.18 -1.09 18.13
CA GLU A 489 16.86 -1.64 17.79
C GLU A 489 16.73 -2.04 16.31
N LEU A 490 17.23 -1.22 15.39
CA LEU A 490 17.15 -1.48 13.95
C LEU A 490 18.16 -2.55 13.50
N ASP A 491 19.35 -2.58 14.10
CA ASP A 491 20.33 -3.64 13.87
C ASP A 491 19.82 -4.99 14.39
N GLU A 492 19.11 -5.02 15.53
CA GLU A 492 18.45 -6.21 16.04
C GLU A 492 17.32 -6.69 15.11
N GLN A 493 16.51 -5.77 14.57
CA GLN A 493 15.51 -6.10 13.54
C GLN A 493 16.15 -6.68 12.28
N ARG A 494 17.27 -6.09 11.83
CA ARG A 494 18.04 -6.58 10.69
C ARG A 494 18.57 -8.00 10.94
N ASN A 495 19.17 -8.24 12.09
CA ASN A 495 19.69 -9.56 12.47
C ASN A 495 18.57 -10.58 12.57
N THR A 496 17.43 -10.23 13.18
CA THR A 496 16.24 -11.09 13.25
C THR A 496 15.73 -11.48 11.87
N LEU A 497 15.72 -10.54 10.92
CA LEU A 497 15.31 -10.79 9.55
C LEU A 497 16.28 -11.76 8.83
N VAL A 498 17.59 -11.58 9.05
CA VAL A 498 18.64 -12.45 8.52
C VAL A 498 18.57 -13.85 9.13
N ASP A 499 18.35 -13.97 10.44
CA ASP A 499 18.22 -15.24 11.13
C ASP A 499 16.96 -15.98 10.69
N ALA A 500 15.84 -15.26 10.51
CA ALA A 500 14.61 -15.82 9.95
C ALA A 500 14.81 -16.39 8.53
N LEU A 501 15.71 -15.83 7.72
CA LEU A 501 16.09 -16.46 6.45
C LEU A 501 16.88 -17.73 6.65
N ARG A 502 17.85 -17.69 7.55
CA ARG A 502 18.77 -18.81 7.76
C ARG A 502 17.97 -20.05 8.16
N ASP A 503 16.99 -19.87 9.04
CA ASP A 503 16.08 -20.92 9.47
C ASP A 503 15.16 -21.39 8.36
N LYS A 504 14.66 -20.47 7.52
CA LYS A 504 13.69 -20.78 6.44
C LYS A 504 14.33 -21.12 5.10
N LYS A 505 15.67 -21.12 5.00
CA LYS A 505 16.40 -21.43 3.77
C LYS A 505 16.15 -22.87 3.33
N ASP A 506 16.03 -23.77 4.29
CA ASP A 506 15.83 -25.21 4.07
C ASP A 506 14.34 -25.60 4.08
N ASP A 507 13.42 -24.65 4.31
CA ASP A 507 11.97 -24.88 4.39
C ASP A 507 11.28 -25.00 3.01
N ARG A 508 12.05 -25.22 1.95
CA ARG A 508 11.49 -25.38 0.61
C ARG A 508 10.63 -26.64 0.55
N LYS A 509 9.32 -26.45 0.52
CA LYS A 509 8.33 -27.51 0.34
C LYS A 509 7.63 -27.32 -0.99
N VAL A 510 7.62 -28.39 -1.79
CA VAL A 510 6.93 -28.41 -3.08
C VAL A 510 5.89 -29.52 -3.00
N GLU A 511 4.62 -29.15 -3.15
CA GLU A 511 3.50 -30.07 -3.23
C GLU A 511 2.89 -30.00 -4.62
N ARG A 512 2.61 -31.18 -5.17
CA ARG A 512 2.15 -31.40 -6.53
C ARG A 512 0.93 -32.30 -6.47
N THR A 513 -0.25 -31.77 -6.78
CA THR A 513 -1.50 -32.52 -6.74
C THR A 513 -2.12 -32.56 -8.14
N PRO A 514 -2.26 -33.73 -8.77
CA PRO A 514 -2.90 -33.84 -10.08
C PRO A 514 -4.39 -33.47 -9.98
N ILE A 515 -4.86 -32.61 -10.87
CA ILE A 515 -6.29 -32.24 -10.98
C ILE A 515 -6.95 -33.10 -12.06
N GLY A 516 -6.27 -33.34 -13.18
CA GLY A 516 -6.81 -34.16 -14.26
C GLY A 516 -6.10 -33.94 -15.59
N TRP A 517 -6.49 -34.70 -16.59
CA TRP A 517 -6.02 -34.51 -17.96
C TRP A 517 -7.11 -34.89 -18.96
N ALA A 518 -7.12 -34.28 -20.14
CA ALA A 518 -8.11 -34.62 -21.17
C ALA A 518 -7.49 -34.62 -22.56
N ARG A 519 -8.03 -35.47 -23.44
CA ARG A 519 -7.87 -35.30 -24.89
C ARG A 519 -8.89 -34.28 -25.36
N VAL A 520 -8.45 -33.17 -25.94
CA VAL A 520 -9.33 -32.11 -26.39
C VAL A 520 -9.71 -32.37 -27.85
N ARG A 521 -11.00 -32.47 -28.13
CA ARG A 521 -11.52 -32.42 -29.50
C ARG A 521 -12.23 -31.09 -29.70
N VAL A 522 -11.68 -30.28 -30.61
CA VAL A 522 -12.27 -28.99 -30.97
C VAL A 522 -13.27 -29.20 -32.10
N CYS A 523 -14.56 -29.17 -31.76
CA CYS A 523 -15.66 -29.19 -32.73
C CYS A 523 -15.81 -27.79 -33.33
N GLY A 524 -15.96 -27.72 -34.65
CA GLY A 524 -15.75 -26.51 -35.43
C GLY A 524 -16.98 -25.90 -36.06
#